data_AF-A0A2Y9BX92-F1
#
_entry.id   AF-A0A2Y9BX92-F1
#
_cell.length_a   1.000
_cell.length_b   1.000
_cell.length_c   1.000
_cell.angle_alpha   90.00
_cell.angle_beta   90.00
_cell.angle_gamma   90.00
#
_symmetry.space_group_name_H-M   'P 1'
#
loop_
_entity.id
_entity.type
_entity.pdbx_description
1 polymer ?
#
loop_
_entity_poly.entity_id
_entity_poly.type
_entity_poly.pdbx_seq_one_letter_code
_entity_poly.pdbx_strand_id
1 'polypeptide(L)'
;MIDDPVIRPFADWLREQQSGRTHDELSQNLRDLVSAVVDTGKKGTLTLQITVAPFDRAEGDALIVSDAVKLSLPQHDRRKSIFHADKHHNLTKDDPAALPFDSLREVPAPRLTDTEAHPKEQHA
;
A
#
# COMPACT_ATOMS: atom_id res chain seq x y z
N MET A 1 51.32 24.33 -0.94
CA MET A 1 50.03 24.48 -0.27
C MET A 1 49.07 23.60 -1.05
N ILE A 2 48.48 22.60 -0.40
CA ILE A 2 47.39 21.85 -1.01
C ILE A 2 46.16 22.69 -0.73
N ASP A 3 45.60 23.33 -1.75
CA ASP A 3 44.31 24.00 -1.64
C ASP A 3 43.26 22.93 -1.31
N ASP A 4 42.70 22.98 -0.11
CA ASP A 4 41.52 22.19 0.21
C ASP A 4 40.40 22.57 -0.77
N PRO A 5 39.75 21.60 -1.42
CA PRO A 5 38.69 21.90 -2.37
C PRO A 5 37.56 22.62 -1.66
N VAL A 6 37.19 23.81 -2.14
CA VAL A 6 36.01 24.54 -1.66
C VAL A 6 34.76 23.78 -2.11
N ILE A 7 34.16 23.03 -1.18
CA ILE A 7 32.92 22.29 -1.44
C ILE A 7 31.74 23.24 -1.28
N ARG A 8 30.97 23.42 -2.35
CA ARG A 8 29.71 24.17 -2.30
C ARG A 8 28.68 23.40 -1.46
N PRO A 9 27.98 24.04 -0.51
CA PRO A 9 26.86 23.39 0.19
C PRO A 9 25.76 22.98 -0.78
N PHE A 10 25.33 21.72 -0.68
CA PHE A 10 24.32 21.15 -1.58
C PHE A 10 22.96 21.88 -1.51
N ALA A 11 22.57 22.35 -0.32
CA ALA A 11 21.32 23.09 -0.12
C ALA A 11 21.29 24.40 -0.92
N ASP A 12 22.44 25.07 -1.09
CA ASP A 12 22.53 26.31 -1.86
C ASP A 12 22.35 26.02 -3.35
N TRP A 13 22.95 24.93 -3.86
CA TRP A 13 22.73 24.49 -5.24
C TRP A 13 21.27 24.09 -5.48
N LEU A 14 20.66 23.36 -4.55
CA LEU A 14 19.27 22.92 -4.68
C LEU A 14 18.28 24.09 -4.75
N ARG A 15 18.59 25.22 -4.10
CA ARG A 15 17.80 26.47 -4.17
C ARG A 15 17.94 27.20 -5.50
N GLU A 16 19.01 26.96 -6.24
CA GLU A 16 19.20 27.52 -7.59
C GLU A 16 18.66 26.60 -8.68
N GLN A 17 18.65 25.28 -8.42
CA GLN A 17 18.18 24.29 -9.37
C GLN A 17 16.75 24.59 -9.82
N GLN A 18 16.55 24.65 -11.14
CA GLN A 18 15.30 25.06 -11.77
C GLN A 18 14.71 26.39 -11.21
N SER A 19 15.57 27.34 -10.86
CA SER A 19 15.17 28.62 -10.23
C SER A 19 14.44 28.43 -8.88
N GLY A 20 14.82 27.42 -8.11
CA GLY A 20 14.27 27.12 -6.79
C GLY A 20 13.05 26.21 -6.77
N ARG A 21 12.47 25.90 -7.94
CA ARG A 21 11.26 25.06 -8.04
C ARG A 21 11.44 23.68 -7.42
N THR A 22 12.59 23.03 -7.64
CA THR A 22 12.88 21.71 -7.07
C THR A 22 12.91 21.77 -5.54
N HIS A 23 13.47 22.84 -4.96
CA HIS A 23 13.50 23.03 -3.51
C HIS A 23 12.08 23.21 -2.92
N ASP A 24 11.25 24.03 -3.57
CA ASP A 24 9.88 24.28 -3.15
C ASP A 24 9.02 23.01 -3.25
N GLU A 25 9.14 22.27 -4.36
CA GLU A 25 8.44 21.01 -4.58
C GLU A 25 8.82 19.96 -3.51
N LEU A 26 10.12 19.78 -3.23
CA LEU A 26 10.58 18.85 -2.20
C LEU A 26 10.08 19.24 -0.82
N SER A 27 10.05 20.55 -0.51
CA SER A 27 9.58 21.06 0.77
C SER A 27 8.09 20.75 0.97
N GLN A 28 7.27 20.98 -0.06
CA GLN A 28 5.85 20.64 -0.03
C GLN A 28 5.63 19.13 0.06
N ASN A 29 6.32 18.34 -0.78
CA ASN A 29 6.21 16.89 -0.79
C ASN A 29 6.63 16.26 0.54
N LEU A 30 7.66 16.81 1.20
CA LEU A 30 8.11 16.33 2.51
C LEU A 30 7.06 16.59 3.59
N ARG A 31 6.44 17.78 3.59
CA ARG A 31 5.33 18.10 4.51
C ARG A 31 4.19 17.09 4.33
N ASP A 32 3.76 16.87 3.10
CA ASP A 32 2.63 15.99 2.80
C ASP A 32 2.96 14.52 3.13
N LEU A 33 4.20 14.10 2.88
CA LEU A 33 4.69 12.79 3.29
C LEU A 33 4.63 12.60 4.81
N VAL A 34 5.14 13.57 5.58
CA VAL A 34 5.13 13.50 7.04
C VAL A 34 3.69 13.44 7.57
N SER A 35 2.79 14.28 7.04
CA SER A 35 1.37 14.25 7.41
C SER A 35 0.78 12.86 7.18
N ALA A 36 0.96 12.30 5.98
CA ALA A 36 0.41 10.99 5.63
C ALA A 36 1.01 9.85 6.46
N VAL A 37 2.30 9.91 6.81
CA VAL A 37 2.94 8.93 7.69
C VAL A 37 2.37 8.99 9.10
N VAL A 38 2.15 10.21 9.64
CA VAL A 38 1.53 10.41 10.95
C VAL A 38 0.08 9.91 10.95
N ASP A 39 -0.70 10.25 9.92
CA ASP A 39 -2.12 9.90 9.82
C ASP A 39 -2.36 8.39 9.62
N THR A 40 -1.46 7.71 8.89
CA THR A 40 -1.63 6.29 8.56
C THR A 40 -0.84 5.34 9.47
N GLY A 41 0.21 5.84 10.15
CA GLY A 41 1.19 5.02 10.87
C GLY A 41 2.06 4.13 9.96
N LYS A 42 2.02 4.35 8.63
CA LYS A 42 2.72 3.53 7.64
C LYS A 42 3.86 4.32 7.00
N LYS A 43 4.89 3.60 6.54
CA LYS A 43 6.02 4.21 5.82
C LYS A 43 5.57 4.82 4.49
N GLY A 44 6.14 5.97 4.16
CA GLY A 44 6.18 6.50 2.80
C GLY A 44 7.60 6.84 2.38
N THR A 45 7.78 7.36 1.17
CA THR A 45 9.12 7.65 0.62
C THR A 45 9.07 8.87 -0.28
N LEU A 46 10.07 9.75 -0.14
CA LEU A 46 10.37 10.84 -1.06
C LEU A 46 11.76 10.61 -1.64
N THR A 47 11.91 10.73 -2.95
CA THR A 47 13.18 10.51 -3.66
C THR A 47 13.47 11.70 -4.57
N LEU A 48 14.68 12.25 -4.45
CA LEU A 48 15.26 13.19 -5.41
C LEU A 48 16.36 12.44 -6.19
N GLN A 49 16.20 12.37 -7.50
CA GLN A 49 17.22 11.86 -8.41
C GLN A 49 17.84 13.04 -9.16
N ILE A 50 19.17 13.08 -9.21
CA ILE A 50 19.93 14.10 -9.95
C ILE A 50 20.74 13.38 -11.03
N THR A 51 20.63 13.85 -12.26
CA THR A 51 21.37 13.33 -13.40
C THR A 51 22.26 14.43 -13.95
N VAL A 52 23.55 14.14 -14.08
CA VAL A 52 24.53 15.06 -14.65
C VAL A 52 25.11 14.40 -15.89
N ALA A 53 25.08 15.11 -17.01
CA ALA A 53 25.63 14.64 -18.28
C ALA A 53 26.45 15.75 -18.95
N PRO A 54 27.48 15.43 -19.75
CA PRO A 54 28.15 16.42 -20.59
C PRO A 54 27.17 17.06 -21.57
N PHE A 55 27.33 18.35 -21.86
CA PHE A 55 26.57 19.01 -22.92
C PHE A 55 27.15 18.61 -24.29
N ASP A 56 26.47 17.70 -24.98
CA ASP A 56 26.92 17.17 -26.26
C ASP A 56 26.99 18.32 -27.30
N ARG A 57 28.18 18.52 -27.88
CA ARG A 57 28.60 19.61 -28.80
C ARG A 57 29.12 20.94 -28.22
N ALA A 58 29.33 21.08 -26.91
CA ALA A 58 30.05 22.24 -26.40
C ALA A 58 31.57 22.01 -26.39
N GLU A 59 32.36 22.93 -26.95
CA GLU A 59 33.76 23.11 -26.55
C GLU A 59 33.75 23.76 -25.15
N GLY A 60 34.03 22.97 -24.10
CA GLY A 60 34.18 23.46 -22.72
C GLY A 60 33.58 22.55 -21.64
N ASP A 61 33.70 22.99 -20.38
CA ASP A 61 33.27 22.25 -19.18
C ASP A 61 31.76 22.35 -18.88
N ALA A 62 30.93 22.53 -19.91
CA ALA A 62 29.49 22.69 -19.74
C ALA A 62 28.81 21.34 -19.45
N LEU A 63 27.99 21.31 -18.41
CA LEU A 63 27.22 20.14 -17.98
C LEU A 63 25.72 20.42 -18.06
N ILE A 64 24.96 19.42 -18.48
CA ILE A 64 23.51 19.36 -18.33
C ILE A 64 23.22 18.72 -16.98
N VAL A 65 22.45 19.42 -16.15
CA VAL A 65 21.97 18.90 -14.88
C VAL A 65 20.44 18.85 -14.90
N SER A 66 19.89 17.66 -14.72
CA SER A 66 18.45 17.44 -14.60
C SER A 66 18.12 16.74 -13.28
N ASP A 67 16.89 16.93 -12.82
CA ASP A 67 16.40 16.31 -11.59
C ASP A 67 15.00 15.71 -11.79
N ALA A 68 14.70 14.69 -10.99
CA ALA A 68 13.40 14.06 -10.94
C ALA A 68 13.01 13.82 -9.48
N VAL A 69 11.79 14.24 -9.13
CA VAL A 69 11.21 14.07 -7.79
C VAL A 69 10.14 12.99 -7.85
N LYS A 70 10.22 12.02 -6.93
CA LYS A 70 9.23 10.93 -6.80
C LYS A 70 8.74 10.84 -5.37
N LEU A 71 7.42 10.98 -5.20
CA LEU A 71 6.75 10.85 -3.91
C LEU A 71 5.88 9.59 -3.89
N SER A 72 6.01 8.79 -2.83
CA SER A 72 5.19 7.61 -2.55
C SER A 72 4.55 7.79 -1.17
N LEU A 73 3.32 8.29 -1.16
CA LEU A 73 2.54 8.48 0.06
C LEU A 73 1.99 7.13 0.58
N PRO A 74 1.99 6.92 1.90
CA PRO A 74 1.29 5.78 2.47
C PRO A 74 -0.21 5.90 2.22
N GLN A 75 -0.87 4.77 1.95
CA GLN A 75 -2.32 4.72 1.77
C GLN A 75 -2.98 3.96 2.92
N HIS A 76 -4.18 4.41 3.32
CA HIS A 76 -5.03 3.64 4.22
C HIS A 76 -5.34 2.27 3.61
N ASP A 77 -5.48 1.25 4.46
CA ASP A 77 -5.97 -0.04 3.99
C ASP A 77 -7.37 0.14 3.43
N ARG A 78 -7.48 0.14 2.11
CA ARG A 78 -8.78 0.03 1.44
C ARG A 78 -9.35 -1.32 1.79
N ARG A 79 -10.67 -1.39 2.03
CA ARG A 79 -11.36 -2.67 2.22
C ARG A 79 -11.01 -3.59 1.05
N LYS A 80 -10.34 -4.70 1.35
CA LYS A 80 -10.00 -5.72 0.36
C LYS A 80 -11.29 -6.47 0.02
N SER A 81 -11.68 -6.47 -1.24
CA SER A 81 -12.75 -7.32 -1.74
C SER A 81 -12.15 -8.66 -2.17
N ILE A 82 -12.71 -9.75 -1.67
CA ILE A 82 -12.33 -11.10 -2.11
C ILE A 82 -13.05 -11.37 -3.43
N PHE A 83 -12.29 -11.84 -4.43
CA PHE A 83 -12.81 -12.30 -5.71
C PHE A 83 -12.17 -13.67 -6.01
N HIS A 84 -12.94 -14.55 -6.65
CA HIS A 84 -12.51 -15.86 -7.14
C HIS A 84 -12.26 -15.77 -8.65
N ALA A 85 -11.26 -16.50 -9.16
CA ALA A 85 -11.03 -16.61 -10.59
C ALA A 85 -11.86 -17.76 -11.18
N ASP A 86 -12.62 -17.50 -12.23
CA ASP A 86 -13.35 -18.55 -12.96
C ASP A 86 -12.44 -19.29 -13.97
N LYS A 87 -13.00 -20.27 -14.66
CA LYS A 87 -12.31 -21.09 -15.69
C LYS A 87 -11.91 -20.30 -16.95
N HIS A 88 -12.39 -19.07 -17.08
CA HIS A 88 -12.12 -18.16 -18.19
C HIS A 88 -11.25 -16.98 -17.76
N HIS A 89 -10.67 -17.04 -16.55
CA HIS A 89 -9.84 -15.99 -15.95
C HIS A 89 -10.56 -14.68 -15.65
N ASN A 90 -11.89 -14.71 -15.48
CA ASN A 90 -12.64 -13.57 -14.97
C ASN A 90 -12.72 -13.59 -13.45
N LEU A 91 -12.79 -12.40 -12.85
CA LEU A 91 -12.99 -12.23 -11.41
C LEU A 91 -14.50 -12.26 -11.09
N THR A 92 -14.91 -13.20 -10.26
CA THR A 92 -16.28 -13.33 -9.75
C THR A 92 -16.32 -13.22 -8.23
N LYS A 93 -17.44 -12.77 -7.66
CA LYS A 93 -17.65 -12.79 -6.20
C LYS A 93 -18.11 -14.15 -5.68
N ASP A 94 -18.78 -14.91 -6.53
CA ASP A 94 -19.24 -16.25 -6.22
C ASP A 94 -18.10 -17.24 -6.41
N ASP A 95 -17.91 -18.15 -5.46
CA ASP A 95 -16.90 -19.20 -5.56
C ASP A 95 -17.31 -20.25 -6.61
N PRO A 96 -16.63 -20.36 -7.76
CA PRO A 96 -17.00 -21.29 -8.82
C PRO A 96 -16.70 -22.75 -8.44
N ALA A 97 -15.98 -23.01 -7.34
CA ALA A 97 -15.74 -24.34 -6.81
C ALA A 97 -16.79 -24.79 -5.78
N ALA A 98 -17.69 -23.91 -5.35
CA ALA A 98 -18.77 -24.28 -4.44
C ALA A 98 -19.73 -25.27 -5.15
N LEU A 99 -19.89 -26.45 -4.56
CA LEU A 99 -20.86 -27.44 -5.03
C LEU A 99 -22.26 -26.81 -4.98
N PRO A 100 -23.05 -26.85 -6.07
CA PRO A 100 -24.45 -26.45 -6.00
C PRO A 100 -25.15 -27.34 -4.98
N PHE A 101 -25.82 -26.74 -4.00
CA PHE A 101 -26.66 -27.46 -3.06
C PHE A 101 -27.89 -27.98 -3.79
N ASP A 102 -27.78 -29.14 -4.42
CA ASP A 102 -28.93 -29.85 -4.95
C ASP A 102 -29.56 -30.63 -3.79
N SER A 103 -30.71 -30.12 -3.32
CA SER A 103 -31.59 -30.73 -2.32
C SER A 103 -31.08 -30.76 -0.87
N LEU A 104 -31.55 -29.79 -0.06
CA LEU A 104 -31.60 -29.91 1.39
C LEU A 104 -32.47 -31.11 1.76
N ARG A 105 -31.86 -32.22 2.19
CA ARG A 105 -32.58 -33.36 2.76
C ARG A 105 -32.99 -33.02 4.20
N GLU A 106 -34.28 -32.84 4.42
CA GLU A 106 -34.82 -32.67 5.77
C GLU A 106 -34.52 -33.93 6.60
N VAL A 107 -33.81 -33.74 7.71
CA VAL A 107 -33.51 -34.80 8.67
C VAL A 107 -34.63 -34.78 9.72
N PRO A 108 -35.35 -35.90 9.94
CA PRO A 108 -36.41 -35.92 10.95
C PRO A 108 -35.84 -35.53 12.31
N ALA A 109 -36.49 -34.59 13.00
CA ALA A 109 -36.11 -34.21 14.35
C ALA A 109 -36.14 -35.47 15.26
N PRO A 110 -35.10 -35.70 16.07
CA PRO A 110 -35.09 -36.85 16.98
C PRO A 110 -36.25 -36.71 17.97
N ARG A 111 -37.12 -37.73 18.01
CA ARG A 111 -38.15 -37.83 19.05
C ARG A 111 -37.44 -38.06 20.39
N LEU A 112 -37.59 -37.11 21.30
CA LEU A 112 -37.26 -37.32 22.71
C LEU A 112 -38.12 -38.49 23.19
N THR A 113 -37.49 -39.63 23.48
CA THR A 113 -38.14 -40.73 24.18
C THR A 113 -38.30 -40.30 25.63
N ASP A 114 -39.53 -40.00 26.03
CA ASP A 114 -39.89 -39.86 27.44
C ASP A 114 -39.49 -41.15 28.15
N THR A 115 -38.64 -41.00 29.16
CA THR A 115 -38.22 -42.10 30.03
C THR A 115 -39.42 -42.51 30.87
N GLU A 116 -40.03 -43.66 30.54
CA GLU A 116 -40.94 -44.37 31.42
C GLU A 116 -40.20 -44.77 32.70
N ALA A 117 -40.54 -44.12 33.81
CA ALA A 117 -40.30 -44.64 35.16
C ALA A 117 -41.65 -45.07 35.77
N HIS A 118 -41.67 -46.36 36.10
CA HIS A 118 -42.75 -47.23 36.55
C HIS A 118 -43.56 -46.70 37.76
N PRO A 119 -44.90 -46.92 37.81
CA PRO A 119 -45.73 -46.63 38.98
C PRO A 119 -45.97 -47.86 39.88
N LYS A 120 -46.50 -47.59 41.08
CA LYS A 120 -47.11 -48.46 42.13
C LYS A 120 -46.15 -48.83 43.28
N GLU A 121 -46.54 -48.84 44.57
CA GLU A 121 -47.81 -48.62 45.26
C GLU A 121 -47.53 -48.34 46.75
N GLN A 122 -48.56 -47.84 47.42
CA GLN A 122 -48.70 -47.52 48.85
C GLN A 122 -48.37 -48.71 49.77
N HIS A 123 -47.95 -48.45 51.02
CA HIS A 123 -48.66 -48.96 52.22
C HIS A 123 -48.07 -48.44 53.54
N ALA A 124 -49.00 -48.05 54.43
CA ALA A 124 -48.99 -47.94 55.90
C ALA A 124 -48.02 -46.97 56.60
#